data_AF-A0A6J8AC58-F1
#
_entry.id   AF-A0A6J8AC58-F1
#
_cell.length_a   1.000
_cell.length_b   1.000
_cell.length_c   1.000
_cell.angle_alpha   90.00
_cell.angle_beta   90.00
_cell.angle_gamma   90.00
#
_symmetry.space_group_name_H-M   'P 1'
#
loop_
_entity.id
_entity.type
_entity.pdbx_description
1 polymer ?
#
loop_
_entity_poly.entity_id
_entity_poly.type
_entity_poly.pdbx_seq_one_letter_code
_entity_poly.pdbx_strand_id
1 'polypeptide(L)'
;MKWIQIWLENQNRRRRGNNFITCRFPDKDVEAISVSQFCAEEKPRSTVQYAFFTFMIIAFISLFLYLTWKYEIYLLSRNFKSRYFGRFNNKTSQQPNKFDLYLSFNTENYNIMKWVTTVVVYNLERNGFKVCLPPRDFIPGGVQVEQIFTEVANSNSYLVILSDDYLKSQFNVIEWNQIWAHFKSNNPRRIVVVNYDILDSSHIKDRRLKAFVRVGQTFDFCNFNNKLLKDLEIRLRTTNPNN
;
A
#
# COMPACT_ATOMS: atom_id res chain seq x y z
N MET A 1 36.46 34.86 -8.13
CA MET A 1 37.90 35.20 -8.06
C MET A 1 38.20 36.00 -6.78
N LYS A 2 38.50 35.33 -5.64
CA LYS A 2 38.65 36.01 -4.33
C LYS A 2 40.00 36.71 -4.11
N TRP A 3 41.04 36.30 -4.83
CA TRP A 3 42.40 36.83 -4.65
C TRP A 3 42.52 38.32 -5.03
N ILE A 4 41.78 38.77 -6.05
CA ILE A 4 41.81 40.16 -6.53
C ILE A 4 41.19 41.12 -5.49
N GLN A 5 40.18 40.66 -4.75
CA GLN A 5 39.52 41.42 -3.68
C GLN A 5 40.47 41.63 -2.50
N ILE A 6 41.13 40.55 -2.06
CA ILE A 6 42.13 40.60 -0.97
C ILE A 6 43.29 41.52 -1.36
N TRP A 7 43.73 41.44 -2.62
CA TRP A 7 44.78 42.31 -3.12
C TRP A 7 44.35 43.79 -3.15
N LEU A 8 43.14 44.11 -3.61
CA LEU A 8 42.61 45.48 -3.68
C LEU A 8 42.38 46.11 -2.29
N GLU A 9 41.93 45.32 -1.31
CA GLU A 9 41.67 45.79 0.05
C GLU A 9 42.97 46.10 0.80
N ASN A 10 44.04 45.36 0.50
CA ASN A 10 45.35 45.54 1.12
C ASN A 10 46.14 46.74 0.52
N GLN A 11 45.69 47.32 -0.59
CA GLN A 11 46.31 48.49 -1.23
C GLN A 11 45.79 49.80 -0.60
N ASN A 12 46.11 50.00 0.67
CA ASN A 12 45.58 51.08 1.52
C ASN A 12 46.19 52.49 1.25
N ARG A 13 46.76 52.76 0.05
CA ARG A 13 47.57 53.98 -0.17
C ARG A 13 47.04 55.03 -1.15
N ARG A 14 45.93 54.84 -1.88
CA ARG A 14 45.40 55.89 -2.80
C ARG A 14 43.86 55.86 -2.99
N ARG A 15 43.07 55.81 -1.92
CA ARG A 15 41.62 56.05 -2.05
C ARG A 15 41.31 57.55 -1.98
N ARG A 16 41.21 58.22 -3.14
CA ARG A 16 40.38 59.43 -3.27
C ARG A 16 38.97 58.92 -3.55
N GLY A 17 38.04 59.24 -2.67
CA GLY A 17 36.70 58.66 -2.61
C GLY A 17 36.03 58.55 -3.98
N ASN A 18 35.89 57.32 -4.46
CA ASN A 18 34.71 56.71 -5.08
C ASN A 18 35.08 55.28 -5.51
N ASN A 19 34.11 54.35 -5.54
CA ASN A 19 34.27 52.90 -5.77
C ASN A 19 34.68 52.51 -7.21
N PHE A 20 35.55 53.29 -7.85
CA PHE A 20 35.99 53.09 -9.22
C PHE A 20 37.52 52.99 -9.28
N ILE A 21 38.01 52.07 -10.12
CA ILE A 21 39.45 51.94 -10.40
C ILE A 21 39.73 52.76 -11.65
N THR A 22 40.62 53.76 -11.54
CA THR A 22 41.10 54.52 -12.69
C THR A 22 42.58 54.21 -12.93
N CYS A 23 42.92 53.85 -14.17
CA CYS A 23 44.30 53.68 -14.61
C CYS A 23 44.67 54.85 -15.52
N ARG A 24 45.75 55.57 -15.20
CA ARG A 24 46.20 56.71 -16.00
C ARG A 24 47.21 56.23 -17.03
N PHE A 25 46.79 56.15 -18.28
CA PHE A 25 47.69 56.00 -19.43
C PHE A 25 47.94 57.37 -20.06
N PRO A 26 49.12 57.60 -20.68
CA PRO A 26 49.48 58.91 -21.21
C PRO A 26 48.65 59.39 -22.40
N ASP A 27 47.90 58.52 -23.09
CA ASP A 27 47.22 58.89 -24.36
C ASP A 27 45.76 58.43 -24.53
N LYS A 28 45.13 57.82 -23.52
CA LYS A 28 43.67 57.56 -23.52
C LYS A 28 43.11 57.55 -22.10
N ASP A 29 42.01 58.29 -21.90
CA ASP A 29 41.19 58.16 -20.70
C ASP A 29 40.34 56.89 -20.80
N VAL A 30 40.57 55.94 -19.90
CA VAL A 30 39.76 54.73 -19.79
C VAL A 30 38.60 55.01 -18.83
N GLU A 31 37.37 54.69 -19.25
CA GLU A 31 36.18 54.83 -18.42
C GLU A 31 36.33 54.08 -17.09
N ALA A 32 35.91 54.74 -16.01
CA ALA A 32 36.08 54.27 -14.66
C ALA A 32 35.21 53.00 -14.43
N ILE A 33 35.85 51.83 -14.28
CA ILE A 33 35.13 50.58 -14.07
C ILE A 33 34.71 50.49 -12.60
N SER A 34 33.42 50.21 -12.36
CA SER A 34 32.87 50.03 -11.02
C SER A 34 33.37 48.71 -10.41
N VAL A 35 33.89 48.76 -9.18
CA VAL A 35 34.38 47.56 -8.48
C VAL A 35 33.25 46.52 -8.29
N SER A 36 31.99 46.97 -8.23
CA SER A 36 30.81 46.10 -8.12
C SER A 36 30.58 45.17 -9.32
N GLN A 37 31.11 45.47 -10.51
CA GLN A 37 31.03 44.54 -11.65
C GLN A 37 31.94 43.31 -11.48
N PHE A 38 33.06 43.44 -10.78
CA PHE A 38 33.94 42.31 -10.45
C PHE A 38 33.42 41.48 -9.28
N CYS A 39 32.57 42.09 -8.43
CA CYS A 39 31.91 41.45 -7.29
C CYS A 39 30.64 40.69 -7.68
N ALA A 40 30.59 40.09 -8.88
CA ALA A 40 29.61 39.06 -9.18
C ALA A 40 29.92 37.81 -8.34
N GLU A 41 29.66 37.89 -7.02
CA GLU A 41 29.39 36.72 -6.22
C GLU A 41 28.16 36.06 -6.85
N GLU A 42 28.35 34.89 -7.46
CA GLU A 42 27.24 33.99 -7.73
C GLU A 42 26.53 33.77 -6.39
N LYS A 43 25.40 34.46 -6.20
CA LYS A 43 24.72 34.49 -4.93
C LYS A 43 24.28 33.05 -4.60
N PRO A 44 24.72 32.47 -3.46
CA PRO A 44 24.28 31.13 -3.04
C PRO A 44 22.76 31.06 -2.81
N ARG A 45 22.09 32.22 -2.75
CA ARG A 45 20.64 32.35 -2.71
C ARG A 45 19.96 31.67 -3.92
N SER A 46 20.57 31.68 -5.10
CA SER A 46 20.01 31.05 -6.30
C SER A 46 20.13 29.52 -6.26
N THR A 47 21.29 28.99 -5.87
CA THR A 47 21.50 27.53 -5.75
C THR A 47 20.64 26.90 -4.65
N VAL A 48 20.47 27.60 -3.51
CA VAL A 48 19.61 27.14 -2.41
C VAL A 48 18.13 27.11 -2.82
N GLN A 49 17.69 28.09 -3.62
CA GLN A 49 16.32 28.10 -4.16
C GLN A 49 16.06 26.90 -5.08
N TYR A 50 16.96 26.60 -6.02
CA TYR A 50 16.80 25.44 -6.90
C TYR A 50 16.86 24.11 -6.14
N ALA A 51 17.72 23.99 -5.13
CA ALA A 51 17.76 22.81 -4.25
C ALA A 51 16.44 22.61 -3.49
N PHE A 52 15.82 23.69 -3.01
CA PHE A 52 14.51 23.61 -2.34
C PHE A 52 13.40 23.20 -3.30
N PHE A 53 13.33 23.78 -4.50
CA PHE A 53 12.34 23.40 -5.51
C PHE A 53 12.47 21.95 -5.95
N THR A 54 13.70 21.48 -6.21
CA THR A 54 13.95 20.07 -6.57
C THR A 54 13.53 19.12 -5.44
N PHE A 55 13.86 19.43 -4.19
CA PHE A 55 13.41 18.66 -3.03
C PHE A 55 11.87 18.61 -2.94
N MET A 56 11.19 19.74 -3.11
CA MET A 56 9.72 19.80 -3.08
C MET A 56 9.08 18.97 -4.21
N ILE A 57 9.65 18.98 -5.41
CA ILE A 57 9.18 18.15 -6.53
C ILE A 57 9.35 16.66 -6.21
N ILE A 58 10.51 16.25 -5.69
CA ILE A 58 10.77 14.86 -5.30
C ILE A 58 9.81 14.43 -4.16
N ALA A 59 9.59 15.29 -3.17
CA ALA A 59 8.64 15.05 -2.09
C ALA A 59 7.21 14.90 -2.61
N PHE A 60 6.81 15.70 -3.60
CA PHE A 60 5.49 15.61 -4.22
C PHE A 60 5.31 14.33 -5.04
N ILE A 61 6.31 13.97 -5.85
CA ILE A 61 6.29 12.73 -6.65
C ILE A 61 6.26 11.51 -5.72
N SER A 62 7.09 11.48 -4.68
CA SER A 62 7.10 10.37 -3.71
C SER A 62 5.79 10.25 -2.95
N LEU A 63 5.19 11.36 -2.52
CA LEU A 63 3.86 11.37 -1.90
C LEU A 63 2.78 10.86 -2.88
N PHE A 64 2.83 11.30 -4.14
CA PHE A 64 1.89 10.86 -5.16
C PHE A 64 2.01 9.34 -5.43
N LEU A 65 3.23 8.83 -5.57
CA LEU A 65 3.50 7.40 -5.70
C LEU A 65 3.03 6.62 -4.47
N TYR A 66 3.30 7.12 -3.27
CA TYR A 66 2.84 6.50 -2.03
C TYR A 66 1.31 6.43 -1.99
N LEU A 67 0.60 7.52 -2.28
CA LEU A 67 -0.86 7.55 -2.23
C LEU A 67 -1.51 6.64 -3.29
N THR A 68 -0.85 6.45 -4.43
CA THR A 68 -1.33 5.58 -5.51
C THR A 68 -1.07 4.10 -5.24
N TRP A 69 0.02 3.76 -4.54
CA TRP A 69 0.45 2.37 -4.27
C TRP A 69 0.31 1.95 -2.79
N LYS A 70 -0.34 2.77 -1.95
CA LYS A 70 -0.39 2.56 -0.49
C LYS A 70 -0.93 1.18 -0.10
N TYR A 71 -1.85 0.61 -0.87
CA TYR A 71 -2.45 -0.68 -0.56
C TYR A 71 -1.52 -1.83 -0.97
N GLU A 72 -0.87 -1.73 -2.12
CA GLU A 72 0.15 -2.65 -2.59
C GLU A 72 1.33 -2.70 -1.60
N ILE A 73 1.83 -1.52 -1.18
CA ILE A 73 2.88 -1.39 -0.16
C ILE A 73 2.42 -1.97 1.18
N TYR A 74 1.17 -1.72 1.59
CA TYR A 74 0.61 -2.27 2.82
C TYR A 74 0.55 -3.81 2.79
N LEU A 75 0.08 -4.41 1.69
CA LEU A 75 0.02 -5.87 1.54
C LEU A 75 1.42 -6.50 1.51
N LEU A 76 2.36 -5.90 0.78
CA LEU A 76 3.74 -6.36 0.70
C LEU A 76 4.45 -6.27 2.05
N SER A 77 4.35 -5.13 2.73
CA SER A 77 4.97 -4.94 4.05
C SER A 77 4.39 -5.88 5.11
N ARG A 78 3.07 -6.11 5.08
CA ARG A 78 2.43 -7.07 5.98
C ARG A 78 2.88 -8.50 5.72
N ASN A 79 2.96 -8.91 4.46
CA ASN A 79 3.45 -10.25 4.11
C ASN A 79 4.92 -10.44 4.42
N PHE A 80 5.74 -9.40 4.21
CA PHE A 80 7.13 -9.39 4.63
C PHE A 80 7.25 -9.55 6.14
N LYS A 81 6.52 -8.73 6.92
CA LYS A 81 6.48 -8.84 8.38
C LYS A 81 6.00 -10.23 8.83
N SER A 82 4.97 -10.79 8.18
CA SER A 82 4.49 -12.14 8.50
C SER A 82 5.52 -13.23 8.16
N ARG A 83 6.31 -13.10 7.10
CA ARG A 83 7.32 -14.11 6.73
C ARG A 83 8.54 -14.05 7.65
N TYR A 84 8.99 -12.85 8.04
CA TYR A 84 10.19 -12.65 8.86
C TYR A 84 9.93 -12.65 10.36
N PHE A 85 8.83 -12.03 10.80
CA PHE A 85 8.48 -11.89 12.23
C PHE A 85 7.28 -12.76 12.65
N GLY A 86 6.70 -13.56 11.74
CA GLY A 86 5.48 -14.35 11.99
C GLY A 86 5.59 -15.41 13.08
N ARG A 87 6.78 -15.66 13.62
CA ARG A 87 7.00 -16.61 14.73
C ARG A 87 6.85 -15.96 16.11
N PHE A 88 6.83 -14.63 16.19
CA PHE A 88 6.89 -13.90 17.47
C PHE A 88 5.54 -13.46 18.05
N ASN A 89 4.43 -13.60 17.32
CA ASN A 89 3.12 -13.03 17.70
C ASN A 89 2.05 -14.08 18.10
N ASN A 90 2.46 -15.16 18.77
CA ASN A 90 1.56 -16.24 19.20
C ASN A 90 0.83 -15.98 20.52
N LYS A 91 0.58 -14.73 20.89
CA LYS A 91 -0.10 -14.41 22.17
C LYS A 91 -1.06 -13.24 22.02
N THR A 92 -2.20 -13.52 21.41
CA THR A 92 -3.43 -12.81 21.80
C THR A 92 -4.40 -13.88 22.29
N SER A 93 -4.53 -13.96 23.62
CA SER A 93 -5.59 -14.70 24.32
C SER A 93 -6.94 -14.05 24.02
N GLN A 94 -7.39 -14.14 22.77
CA GLN A 94 -8.76 -13.85 22.40
C GLN A 94 -9.55 -15.13 22.48
N GLN A 95 -10.81 -15.00 22.89
CA GLN A 95 -11.74 -16.11 22.87
C GLN A 95 -11.74 -16.74 21.47
N PRO A 96 -11.83 -18.08 21.37
CA PRO A 96 -11.90 -18.73 20.07
C PRO A 96 -13.11 -18.16 19.31
N ASN A 97 -12.82 -17.54 18.17
CA ASN A 97 -13.85 -17.08 17.25
C ASN A 97 -14.73 -18.27 16.83
N LYS A 98 -16.00 -17.99 16.53
CA LYS A 98 -17.00 -19.01 16.14
C LYS A 98 -16.53 -19.80 14.91
N PHE A 99 -15.88 -19.11 13.98
CA PHE A 99 -15.41 -19.66 12.71
C PHE A 99 -13.91 -19.44 12.48
N ASP A 100 -13.28 -20.43 11.87
CA ASP A 100 -11.89 -20.34 11.40
C ASP A 100 -11.80 -19.56 10.08
N LEU A 101 -12.82 -19.70 9.23
CA LEU A 101 -12.87 -19.10 7.90
C LEU A 101 -14.27 -18.58 7.55
N TYR A 102 -14.36 -17.34 7.07
CA TYR A 102 -15.56 -16.80 6.43
C TYR A 102 -15.43 -16.83 4.90
N LEU A 103 -16.47 -17.31 4.22
CA LEU A 103 -16.56 -17.32 2.76
C LEU A 103 -17.32 -16.09 2.25
N SER A 104 -16.67 -15.31 1.39
CA SER A 104 -17.27 -14.17 0.70
C SER A 104 -17.23 -14.41 -0.80
N PHE A 105 -18.40 -14.55 -1.40
CA PHE A 105 -18.60 -14.80 -2.83
C PHE A 105 -19.99 -14.33 -3.23
N ASN A 106 -20.27 -14.19 -4.54
CA ASN A 106 -21.62 -13.89 -4.97
C ASN A 106 -22.52 -15.13 -4.81
N THR A 107 -23.43 -15.06 -3.84
CA THR A 107 -24.35 -16.16 -3.48
C THR A 107 -25.41 -16.46 -4.52
N GLU A 108 -25.67 -15.53 -5.46
CA GLU A 108 -26.63 -15.72 -6.55
C GLU A 108 -26.02 -16.53 -7.71
N ASN A 109 -24.68 -16.62 -7.77
CA ASN A 109 -24.00 -17.43 -8.78
C ASN A 109 -24.03 -18.92 -8.41
N TYR A 110 -24.93 -19.67 -9.04
CA TYR A 110 -25.15 -21.09 -8.77
C TYR A 110 -23.89 -21.96 -8.97
N ASN A 111 -23.07 -21.66 -9.99
CA ASN A 111 -21.87 -22.46 -10.28
C ASN A 111 -20.83 -22.31 -9.17
N ILE A 112 -20.58 -21.06 -8.74
CA ILE A 112 -19.69 -20.78 -7.62
C ILE A 112 -20.25 -21.39 -6.34
N MET A 113 -21.54 -21.21 -6.04
CA MET A 113 -22.20 -21.80 -4.87
C MET A 113 -21.98 -23.32 -4.81
N LYS A 114 -22.29 -24.02 -5.90
CA LYS A 114 -22.14 -25.47 -5.99
C LYS A 114 -20.68 -25.89 -5.76
N TRP A 115 -19.74 -25.24 -6.42
CA TRP A 115 -18.32 -25.54 -6.25
C TRP A 115 -17.81 -25.26 -4.83
N VAL A 116 -18.18 -24.12 -4.24
CA VAL A 116 -17.82 -23.75 -2.86
C VAL A 116 -18.33 -24.79 -1.88
N THR A 117 -19.61 -25.16 -1.95
CA THR A 117 -20.21 -26.11 -1.00
C THR A 117 -19.62 -27.51 -1.17
N THR A 118 -19.46 -27.99 -2.41
CA THR A 118 -19.04 -29.38 -2.67
C THR A 118 -17.54 -29.62 -2.57
N VAL A 119 -16.72 -28.61 -2.87
CA VAL A 119 -15.25 -28.74 -2.86
C VAL A 119 -14.65 -28.01 -1.67
N VAL A 120 -14.88 -26.71 -1.55
CA VAL A 120 -14.16 -25.89 -0.57
C VAL A 120 -14.63 -26.20 0.85
N VAL A 121 -15.93 -26.08 1.11
CA VAL A 121 -16.53 -26.31 2.43
C VAL A 121 -16.35 -27.76 2.85
N TYR A 122 -16.71 -28.72 1.98
CA TYR A 122 -16.58 -30.14 2.28
C TYR A 122 -15.15 -30.54 2.71
N ASN A 123 -14.11 -30.11 1.97
CA ASN A 123 -12.74 -30.47 2.30
C ASN A 123 -12.26 -29.79 3.60
N LEU A 124 -12.59 -28.52 3.80
CA LEU A 124 -12.18 -27.79 4.99
C LEU A 124 -12.86 -28.32 6.26
N GLU A 125 -14.16 -28.58 6.22
CA GLU A 125 -14.90 -29.12 7.37
C GLU A 125 -14.46 -30.56 7.67
N ARG A 126 -14.20 -31.38 6.65
CA ARG A 126 -13.61 -32.72 6.83
C ARG A 126 -12.25 -32.68 7.54
N ASN A 127 -11.50 -31.60 7.36
CA ASN A 127 -10.20 -31.38 7.99
C ASN A 127 -10.28 -30.62 9.33
N GLY A 128 -11.49 -30.46 9.88
CA GLY A 128 -11.75 -29.95 11.22
C GLY A 128 -11.88 -28.42 11.34
N PHE A 129 -11.93 -27.70 10.21
CA PHE A 129 -12.14 -26.25 10.23
C PHE A 129 -13.62 -25.88 10.32
N LYS A 130 -13.93 -24.85 11.10
CA LYS A 130 -15.27 -24.25 11.15
C LYS A 130 -15.39 -23.17 10.08
N VAL A 131 -16.18 -23.43 9.05
CA VAL A 131 -16.38 -22.50 7.93
C VAL A 131 -17.74 -21.80 8.07
N CYS A 132 -17.75 -20.47 7.97
CA CYS A 132 -18.97 -19.69 7.81
C CYS A 132 -19.32 -19.59 6.32
N LEU A 133 -20.47 -20.14 5.96
CA LEU A 133 -21.08 -20.08 4.65
C LEU A 133 -22.38 -19.24 4.76
N PRO A 134 -22.42 -17.99 4.29
CA PRO A 134 -23.54 -17.07 4.53
C PRO A 134 -24.93 -17.63 4.22
N PRO A 135 -25.19 -18.27 3.05
CA PRO A 135 -26.51 -18.85 2.75
C PRO A 135 -26.96 -19.96 3.69
N ARG A 136 -26.02 -20.62 4.40
CA ARG A 136 -26.29 -21.73 5.32
C ARG A 136 -26.38 -21.26 6.77
N ASP A 137 -25.47 -20.38 7.16
CA ASP A 137 -25.24 -20.04 8.56
C ASP A 137 -25.96 -18.74 8.97
N PHE A 138 -26.51 -17.98 8.02
CA PHE A 138 -27.36 -16.83 8.33
C PHE A 138 -28.73 -17.29 8.81
N ILE A 139 -29.22 -16.65 9.86
CA ILE A 139 -30.54 -16.90 10.46
C ILE A 139 -31.62 -16.44 9.46
N PRO A 140 -32.56 -17.31 9.08
CA PRO A 140 -33.69 -16.94 8.23
C PRO A 140 -34.53 -15.82 8.85
N GLY A 141 -34.92 -14.83 8.04
CA GLY A 141 -35.67 -13.66 8.50
C GLY A 141 -34.85 -12.60 9.24
N GLY A 142 -33.53 -12.82 9.41
CA GLY A 142 -32.61 -11.81 9.94
C GLY A 142 -32.23 -10.73 8.91
N VAL A 143 -31.70 -9.61 9.40
CA VAL A 143 -31.16 -8.55 8.54
C VAL A 143 -29.79 -8.98 8.02
N GLN A 144 -29.69 -9.25 6.72
CA GLN A 144 -28.47 -9.76 6.08
C GLN A 144 -27.23 -8.91 6.37
N VAL A 145 -27.37 -7.58 6.38
CA VAL A 145 -26.27 -6.66 6.67
C VAL A 145 -25.75 -6.87 8.10
N GLU A 146 -26.63 -6.95 9.10
CA GLU A 146 -26.22 -7.15 10.49
C GLU A 146 -25.50 -8.50 10.66
N GLN A 147 -26.00 -9.53 10.00
CA GLN A 147 -25.38 -10.86 10.01
C GLN A 147 -23.99 -10.87 9.39
N ILE A 148 -23.78 -10.14 8.29
CA ILE A 148 -22.44 -9.94 7.71
C ILE A 148 -21.50 -9.35 8.77
N PHE A 149 -21.92 -8.30 9.47
CA PHE A 149 -21.08 -7.64 10.49
C PHE A 149 -20.72 -8.61 11.62
N THR A 150 -21.70 -9.36 12.13
CA THR A 150 -21.51 -10.32 13.22
C THR A 150 -20.62 -11.49 12.80
N GLU A 151 -20.90 -12.13 11.67
CA GLU A 151 -20.18 -13.36 11.29
C GLU A 151 -18.77 -13.08 10.75
N VAL A 152 -18.55 -11.93 10.10
CA VAL A 152 -17.19 -11.47 9.74
C VAL A 152 -16.37 -11.15 10.99
N ALA A 153 -16.98 -10.57 12.03
CA ALA A 153 -16.31 -10.29 13.29
C ALA A 153 -15.93 -11.59 14.04
N ASN A 154 -16.80 -12.59 13.97
CA ASN A 154 -16.64 -13.91 14.59
C ASN A 154 -15.78 -14.89 13.76
N SER A 155 -14.99 -14.38 12.80
CA SER A 155 -14.16 -15.20 11.92
C SER A 155 -12.67 -14.82 12.01
N ASN A 156 -11.80 -15.84 12.00
CA ASN A 156 -10.35 -15.67 12.09
C ASN A 156 -9.69 -15.26 10.76
N SER A 157 -10.16 -15.86 9.66
CA SER A 157 -9.66 -15.63 8.30
C SER A 157 -10.81 -15.48 7.31
N TYR A 158 -10.50 -14.94 6.14
CA TYR A 158 -11.49 -14.64 5.10
C TYR A 158 -11.03 -15.23 3.76
N LEU A 159 -11.90 -15.97 3.09
CA LEU A 159 -11.69 -16.45 1.72
C LEU A 159 -12.66 -15.72 0.81
N VAL A 160 -12.11 -14.86 -0.05
CA VAL A 160 -12.85 -14.06 -1.02
C VAL A 160 -12.74 -14.73 -2.39
N ILE A 161 -13.86 -15.07 -2.99
CA ILE A 161 -13.92 -15.62 -4.34
C ILE A 161 -14.33 -14.50 -5.28
N LEU A 162 -13.34 -14.01 -6.02
CA LEU A 162 -13.45 -12.89 -6.92
C LEU A 162 -14.00 -13.38 -8.27
N SER A 163 -15.21 -12.95 -8.60
CA SER A 163 -15.87 -13.13 -9.90
C SER A 163 -16.41 -11.79 -10.41
N ASP A 164 -16.83 -11.72 -11.67
CA ASP A 164 -17.41 -10.51 -12.25
C ASP A 164 -18.72 -10.13 -11.51
N ASP A 165 -19.54 -11.13 -11.15
CA ASP A 165 -20.77 -10.92 -10.38
C ASP A 165 -20.49 -10.45 -8.95
N TYR A 166 -19.38 -10.87 -8.34
CA TYR A 166 -18.96 -10.41 -7.02
C TYR A 166 -18.72 -8.90 -6.99
N LEU A 167 -18.15 -8.34 -8.07
CA LEU A 167 -17.87 -6.91 -8.17
C LEU A 167 -19.13 -6.04 -8.35
N LYS A 168 -20.26 -6.64 -8.74
CA LYS A 168 -21.54 -5.95 -9.00
C LYS A 168 -22.49 -5.98 -7.81
N SER A 169 -22.38 -6.99 -6.94
CA SER A 169 -23.27 -7.20 -5.80
C SER A 169 -23.07 -6.18 -4.68
N GLN A 170 -24.16 -5.56 -4.23
CA GLN A 170 -24.12 -4.60 -3.12
C GLN A 170 -23.71 -5.28 -1.80
N PHE A 171 -24.20 -6.50 -1.55
CA PHE A 171 -23.83 -7.26 -0.36
C PHE A 171 -22.35 -7.60 -0.34
N ASN A 172 -21.77 -8.02 -1.47
CA ASN A 172 -20.34 -8.32 -1.54
C ASN A 172 -19.46 -7.08 -1.35
N VAL A 173 -19.92 -5.89 -1.74
CA VAL A 173 -19.24 -4.63 -1.40
C VAL A 173 -19.24 -4.39 0.12
N ILE A 174 -20.36 -4.66 0.79
CA ILE A 174 -20.49 -4.54 2.26
C ILE A 174 -19.58 -5.57 2.96
N GLU A 175 -19.62 -6.83 2.54
CA GLU A 175 -18.73 -7.88 3.03
C GLU A 175 -17.26 -7.48 2.88
N TRP A 176 -16.85 -7.04 1.69
CA TRP A 176 -15.47 -6.62 1.44
C TRP A 176 -15.03 -5.48 2.35
N ASN A 177 -15.90 -4.49 2.56
CA ASN A 177 -15.62 -3.38 3.46
C ASN A 177 -15.39 -3.85 4.89
N GLN A 178 -16.25 -4.74 5.38
CA GLN A 178 -16.16 -5.27 6.74
C GLN A 178 -14.93 -6.17 6.92
N ILE A 179 -14.68 -7.07 5.96
CA ILE A 179 -13.50 -7.94 5.91
C ILE A 179 -12.23 -7.09 5.94
N TRP A 180 -12.14 -6.05 5.11
CA TRP A 180 -10.98 -5.18 5.07
C TRP A 180 -10.75 -4.42 6.38
N ALA A 181 -11.82 -3.89 6.99
CA ALA A 181 -11.75 -3.20 8.28
C ALA A 181 -11.19 -4.13 9.37
N HIS A 182 -11.70 -5.36 9.45
CA HIS A 182 -11.24 -6.37 10.39
C HIS A 182 -9.82 -6.86 10.09
N PHE A 183 -9.48 -7.03 8.82
CA PHE A 183 -8.13 -7.40 8.40
C PHE A 183 -7.12 -6.34 8.82
N LYS A 184 -7.42 -5.06 8.63
CA LYS A 184 -6.52 -3.94 8.98
C LYS A 184 -6.29 -3.80 10.48
N SER A 185 -7.23 -4.27 11.32
CA SER A 185 -7.08 -4.26 12.78
C SER A 185 -5.90 -5.15 13.25
N ASN A 186 -5.39 -4.89 14.46
CA ASN A 186 -4.12 -5.40 15.00
C ASN A 186 -4.07 -6.93 15.30
N ASN A 187 -4.97 -7.72 14.71
CA ASN A 187 -5.05 -9.17 14.88
C ASN A 187 -4.38 -9.92 13.71
N PRO A 188 -3.94 -11.17 13.93
CA PRO A 188 -3.31 -12.02 12.90
C PRO A 188 -4.32 -12.56 11.86
N ARG A 189 -5.34 -11.77 11.49
CA ARG A 189 -6.32 -12.16 10.47
C ARG A 189 -5.69 -12.16 9.08
N ARG A 190 -6.15 -13.07 8.23
CA ARG A 190 -5.67 -13.23 6.85
C ARG A 190 -6.82 -13.15 5.86
N ILE A 191 -6.55 -12.58 4.70
CA ILE A 191 -7.43 -12.61 3.54
C ILE A 191 -6.75 -13.49 2.49
N VAL A 192 -7.48 -14.48 1.98
CA VAL A 192 -7.12 -15.26 0.81
C VAL A 192 -8.09 -14.88 -0.30
N VAL A 193 -7.56 -14.55 -1.47
CA VAL A 193 -8.37 -14.20 -2.64
C VAL A 193 -8.18 -15.26 -3.71
N VAL A 194 -9.28 -15.83 -4.19
CA VAL A 194 -9.32 -16.74 -5.34
C VAL A 194 -9.92 -15.98 -6.50
N ASN A 195 -9.15 -15.79 -7.57
CA ASN A 195 -9.60 -15.17 -8.80
C ASN A 195 -10.32 -16.22 -9.65
N TYR A 196 -11.65 -16.27 -9.54
CA TYR A 196 -12.49 -17.27 -10.18
C TYR A 196 -12.59 -17.05 -11.69
N ASP A 197 -12.88 -15.82 -12.10
CA ASP A 197 -13.02 -15.44 -13.52
C ASP A 197 -11.71 -14.94 -14.14
N ILE A 198 -10.58 -15.05 -13.43
CA ILE A 198 -9.26 -14.58 -13.90
C ILE A 198 -9.32 -13.10 -14.30
N LEU A 199 -9.92 -12.28 -13.44
CA LEU A 199 -10.12 -10.86 -13.68
C LEU A 199 -8.80 -10.09 -13.63
N ASP A 200 -8.59 -9.27 -14.65
CA ASP A 200 -7.49 -8.29 -14.64
C ASP A 200 -7.75 -7.13 -13.67
N SER A 201 -6.66 -6.49 -13.26
CA SER A 201 -6.71 -5.31 -12.37
C SER A 201 -7.50 -4.12 -12.95
N SER A 202 -7.78 -4.09 -14.26
CA SER A 202 -8.62 -3.11 -14.95
C SER A 202 -10.10 -3.25 -14.60
N HIS A 203 -10.61 -4.47 -14.44
CA HIS A 203 -12.02 -4.77 -14.15
C HIS A 203 -12.42 -4.37 -12.72
N ILE A 204 -11.46 -4.39 -11.79
CA ILE A 204 -11.70 -4.14 -10.38
C ILE A 204 -11.69 -2.63 -10.11
N LYS A 205 -12.80 -2.09 -9.61
CA LYS A 205 -12.87 -0.65 -9.22
C LYS A 205 -12.23 -0.39 -7.86
N ASP A 206 -12.44 -1.30 -6.90
CA ASP A 206 -11.92 -1.14 -5.53
C ASP A 206 -10.39 -1.25 -5.51
N ARG A 207 -9.72 -0.19 -5.04
CA ARG A 207 -8.24 -0.13 -5.03
C ARG A 207 -7.60 -1.15 -4.10
N ARG A 208 -8.29 -1.57 -3.03
CA ARG A 208 -7.75 -2.55 -2.06
C ARG A 208 -7.78 -3.93 -2.67
N LEU A 209 -8.90 -4.32 -3.26
CA LEU A 209 -9.04 -5.62 -3.94
C LEU A 209 -8.14 -5.70 -5.18
N LYS A 210 -8.04 -4.58 -5.93
CA LYS A 210 -7.10 -4.43 -7.05
C LYS A 210 -5.64 -4.67 -6.64
N ALA A 211 -5.25 -4.23 -5.45
CA ALA A 211 -3.90 -4.43 -4.94
C ALA A 211 -3.57 -5.92 -4.75
N PHE A 212 -4.54 -6.77 -4.35
CA PHE A 212 -4.30 -8.22 -4.26
C PHE A 212 -3.94 -8.82 -5.61
N VAL A 213 -4.66 -8.44 -6.68
CA VAL A 213 -4.39 -8.91 -8.04
C VAL A 213 -3.05 -8.39 -8.55
N ARG A 214 -2.77 -7.09 -8.38
CA ARG A 214 -1.51 -6.48 -8.85
C ARG A 214 -0.26 -7.04 -8.17
N VAL A 215 -0.34 -7.33 -6.88
CA VAL A 215 0.79 -7.89 -6.13
C VAL A 215 0.94 -9.40 -6.40
N GLY A 216 -0.01 -10.03 -7.10
CA GLY A 216 0.00 -11.48 -7.35
C GLY A 216 -0.28 -12.29 -6.08
N GLN A 217 -1.09 -11.75 -5.17
CA GLN A 217 -1.52 -12.45 -3.94
C GLN A 217 -2.89 -13.11 -4.08
N THR A 218 -3.30 -13.35 -5.32
CA THR A 218 -4.50 -14.11 -5.67
C THR A 218 -4.11 -15.52 -6.11
N PHE A 219 -5.05 -16.43 -6.00
CA PHE A 219 -4.95 -17.74 -6.62
C PHE A 219 -5.92 -17.82 -7.80
N ASP A 220 -5.42 -18.11 -8.99
CA ASP A 220 -6.28 -18.28 -10.15
C ASP A 220 -7.01 -19.63 -10.08
N PHE A 221 -8.29 -19.64 -10.47
CA PHE A 221 -9.12 -20.82 -10.41
C PHE A 221 -8.61 -21.99 -11.26
N CYS A 222 -7.96 -21.73 -12.40
CA CYS A 222 -7.30 -22.78 -13.19
C CYS A 222 -6.23 -23.54 -12.40
N ASN A 223 -5.59 -22.87 -11.44
CA ASN A 223 -4.59 -23.46 -10.55
C ASN A 223 -5.21 -23.97 -9.23
N PHE A 224 -6.53 -23.86 -9.07
CA PHE A 224 -7.24 -24.33 -7.91
C PHE A 224 -7.33 -25.86 -7.94
N ASN A 225 -6.29 -26.48 -7.39
CA ASN A 225 -6.17 -27.92 -7.25
C ASN A 225 -5.96 -28.32 -5.78
N ASN A 226 -5.74 -29.60 -5.52
CA ASN A 226 -5.49 -30.14 -4.18
C ASN A 226 -4.28 -29.49 -3.47
N LYS A 227 -3.32 -28.92 -4.22
CA LYS A 227 -2.16 -28.21 -3.64
C LYS A 227 -2.59 -26.90 -2.99
N LEU A 228 -3.50 -26.16 -3.62
CA LEU A 228 -4.02 -24.92 -3.06
C LEU A 228 -4.84 -25.16 -1.81
N LEU A 229 -5.72 -26.16 -1.81
CA LEU A 229 -6.48 -26.53 -0.61
C LEU A 229 -5.53 -26.88 0.55
N LYS A 230 -4.48 -27.65 0.28
CA LYS A 230 -3.42 -27.92 1.28
C LYS A 230 -2.69 -26.65 1.73
N ASP A 231 -2.34 -25.75 0.81
CA ASP A 231 -1.70 -24.48 1.16
C ASP A 231 -2.63 -23.59 2.01
N LEU A 232 -3.93 -23.59 1.71
CA LEU A 232 -4.95 -22.87 2.45
C LEU A 232 -5.11 -23.48 3.85
N GLU A 233 -5.17 -24.80 3.97
CA GLU A 233 -5.19 -25.52 5.25
C GLU A 233 -3.94 -25.22 6.08
N ILE A 234 -2.74 -25.30 5.51
CA ILE A 234 -1.48 -24.97 6.19
C ILE A 234 -1.54 -23.53 6.72
N ARG A 235 -2.01 -22.60 5.88
CA ARG A 235 -2.17 -21.19 6.27
C ARG A 235 -3.19 -21.02 7.40
N LEU A 236 -4.28 -21.79 7.42
CA LEU A 236 -5.28 -21.75 8.50
C LEU A 236 -4.78 -22.44 9.79
N ARG A 237 -4.00 -23.53 9.71
CA ARG A 237 -3.43 -24.18 10.91
C ARG A 237 -2.40 -23.31 11.62
N THR A 238 -1.56 -22.60 10.87
CA THR A 238 -0.59 -21.65 11.49
C THR A 238 -1.26 -20.52 12.28
N THR A 239 -2.57 -20.30 12.11
CA THR A 239 -3.33 -19.31 12.90
C THR A 239 -4.00 -19.90 14.15
N ASN A 240 -4.06 -21.23 14.28
CA ASN A 240 -4.64 -21.91 15.43
C ASN A 240 -3.65 -22.97 15.97
N PRO A 241 -2.75 -22.59 16.90
CA PRO A 241 -1.74 -23.51 17.42
C PRO A 241 -2.28 -24.60 18.38
N ASN A 242 -3.61 -24.68 18.57
CA ASN A 242 -4.24 -25.61 19.51
C ASN A 242 -4.86 -26.85 18.85
N ASN A 243 -4.58 -27.10 17.56
CA ASN A 243 -4.97 -28.34 16.86
C ASN A 243 -3.73 -29.11 16.36
#